data_AF-A0A1Y3R8Z4-F1
#
_entry.id   AF-A0A1Y3R8Z4-F1
#
_cell.length_a   1.000
_cell.length_b   1.000
_cell.length_c   1.000
_cell.angle_alpha   90.00
_cell.angle_beta   90.00
_cell.angle_gamma   90.00
#
_symmetry.space_group_name_H-M   'P 1'
#
loop_
_entity.id
_entity.type
_entity.pdbx_description
1 polymer ?
#
loop_
_entity_poly.entity_id
_entity_poly.type
_entity_poly.pdbx_seq_one_letter_code
_entity_poly.pdbx_strand_id
1 'polypeptide(L)'
;MRKVTPYEGDYLVEYGYENDPDFALLAWVFGQTGRRVQLAGRSQFTTYEITGPGEVRYTTTGWDAGTAWKGLPEIRTVWVVGDEHGSIHPDQDWGAVQSYQETAWLDPTQPFSMGTSSEAADPPKEWGRYEQLYDARIDADGLSFSFIPNGDSPEKVVSFFPAVTTIPPFSTAFDPEGRIFTIRLYNTCLESGSTEADVDEWLGDYPEDLYPYSFPAGSLGRDSHFLKDVTVAQDGEDVVVSAVLTDRAWRFTVETSNLGRDNIPSFRIVFREYDWEIDKEEVS
;
A
#
# COMPACT_ATOMS: atom_id res chain seq x y z
N MET A 1 -2.31 2.34 28.19
CA MET A 1 -0.86 2.00 28.22
C MET A 1 -0.76 0.49 28.28
N ARG A 2 -0.06 -0.13 27.33
CA ARG A 2 0.03 -1.59 27.19
C ARG A 2 1.36 -2.14 27.70
N LYS A 3 2.48 -1.50 27.36
CA LYS A 3 3.82 -1.94 27.75
C LYS A 3 4.76 -0.75 27.93
N VAL A 4 5.69 -0.88 28.87
CA VAL A 4 6.77 0.08 29.12
C VAL A 4 8.07 -0.69 29.15
N THR A 5 9.03 -0.28 28.33
CA THR A 5 10.34 -0.92 28.20
C THR A 5 11.41 0.11 28.56
N PRO A 6 12.08 -0.02 29.72
CA PRO A 6 13.13 0.91 30.13
C PRO A 6 14.39 0.73 29.28
N TYR A 7 15.09 1.84 29.01
CA TYR A 7 16.35 1.86 28.28
C TYR A 7 17.20 3.05 28.72
N GLU A 8 18.36 2.80 29.33
CA GLU A 8 19.33 3.83 29.74
C GLU A 8 18.78 5.02 30.55
N GLY A 9 17.71 4.80 31.32
CA GLY A 9 17.04 5.84 32.12
C GLY A 9 15.82 6.46 31.44
N ASP A 10 15.61 6.18 30.15
CA ASP A 10 14.44 6.52 29.36
C ASP A 10 13.50 5.32 29.19
N TYR A 11 12.40 5.52 28.46
CA TYR A 11 11.38 4.49 28.24
C TYR A 11 10.82 4.50 26.82
N LEU A 12 10.73 3.31 26.22
CA LEU A 12 9.80 3.07 25.12
C LEU A 12 8.44 2.65 25.70
N VAL A 13 7.38 3.38 25.34
CA VAL A 13 6.02 3.12 25.79
C VAL A 13 5.14 2.71 24.61
N GLU A 14 4.50 1.55 24.74
CA GLU A 14 3.44 1.08 23.85
C GLU A 14 2.08 1.46 24.43
N TYR A 15 1.31 2.27 23.71
CA TYR A 15 -0.05 2.65 24.06
C TYR A 15 -1.05 1.84 23.24
N GLY A 16 -1.66 0.82 23.87
CA GLY A 16 -2.87 0.18 23.36
C GLY A 16 -4.14 0.91 23.80
N TYR A 17 -5.25 0.60 23.13
CA TYR A 17 -6.59 1.15 23.39
C TYR A 17 -7.54 0.04 23.85
N GLU A 18 -8.43 0.34 24.81
CA GLU A 18 -9.31 -0.68 25.42
C GLU A 18 -10.27 -1.33 24.42
N ASN A 19 -10.74 -0.56 23.45
CA ASN A 19 -11.69 -1.03 22.42
C ASN A 19 -11.00 -1.58 21.17
N ASP A 20 -9.67 -1.59 21.14
CA ASP A 20 -8.90 -2.04 19.99
C ASP A 20 -7.52 -2.59 20.43
N PRO A 21 -7.46 -3.90 20.71
CA PRO A 21 -6.24 -4.54 21.19
C PRO A 21 -5.20 -4.77 20.09
N ASP A 22 -5.55 -4.66 18.81
CA ASP A 22 -4.62 -5.00 17.73
C ASP A 22 -3.75 -3.81 17.35
N PHE A 23 -4.27 -2.59 17.52
CA PHE A 23 -3.52 -1.38 17.23
C PHE A 23 -2.85 -0.80 18.47
N ALA A 24 -1.65 -0.25 18.26
CA ALA A 24 -0.92 0.47 19.29
C ALA A 24 -0.20 1.70 18.71
N LEU A 25 0.31 2.53 19.61
CA LEU A 25 1.20 3.65 19.30
C LEU A 25 2.49 3.49 20.09
N LEU A 26 3.63 3.75 19.46
CA LEU A 26 4.94 3.74 20.11
C LEU A 26 5.37 5.18 20.40
N ALA A 27 5.86 5.43 21.63
CA ALA A 27 6.44 6.71 22.00
C ALA A 27 7.70 6.54 22.85
N TRP A 28 8.66 7.43 22.64
CA TRP A 28 9.80 7.59 23.54
C TRP A 28 9.46 8.57 24.66
N VAL A 29 9.86 8.24 25.89
CA VAL A 29 9.71 9.11 27.06
C VAL A 29 11.09 9.29 27.71
N PHE A 30 11.56 10.54 27.71
CA PHE A 30 12.80 10.92 28.39
C PHE A 30 12.57 10.86 29.91
N GLY A 31 13.35 10.05 30.62
CA GLY A 31 13.07 9.74 32.02
C GLY A 31 13.30 10.91 32.96
N GLN A 32 14.27 11.78 32.67
CA GLN A 32 14.59 12.92 33.54
C GLN A 32 13.54 14.03 33.47
N THR A 33 13.04 14.32 32.26
CA THR A 33 12.14 15.45 32.02
C THR A 33 10.68 15.03 31.85
N GLY A 34 10.43 13.75 31.56
CA GLY A 34 9.10 13.25 31.19
C GLY A 34 8.65 13.70 29.79
N ARG A 35 9.53 14.33 28.99
CA ARG A 35 9.21 14.71 27.61
C ARG A 35 8.84 13.45 26.82
N ARG A 36 7.68 13.49 26.16
CA ARG A 36 7.18 12.39 25.33
C ARG A 36 7.29 12.77 23.85
N VAL A 37 7.80 11.86 23.04
CA VAL A 37 7.85 11.97 21.57
C VAL A 37 7.16 10.75 20.96
N GLN A 38 6.11 10.95 20.18
CA GLN A 38 5.45 9.87 19.44
C GLN A 38 6.36 9.42 18.30
N LEU A 39 6.69 8.13 18.26
CA LEU A 39 7.58 7.54 17.26
C LEU A 39 6.80 7.00 16.06
N ALA A 40 5.66 6.36 16.29
CA ALA A 40 4.88 5.75 15.22
C ALA A 40 3.41 6.20 15.26
N GLY A 41 2.75 6.08 14.11
CA GLY A 41 1.30 6.16 14.01
C GLY A 41 0.61 5.03 14.77
N ARG A 42 -0.72 5.02 14.73
CA ARG A 42 -1.50 3.95 15.33
C ARG A 42 -1.54 2.80 14.33
N SER A 43 -0.72 1.78 14.53
CA SER A 43 -0.56 0.67 13.59
C SER A 43 -0.61 -0.68 14.30
N GLN A 44 -0.79 -1.76 13.54
CA GLN A 44 -0.62 -3.12 14.06
C GLN A 44 0.84 -3.53 13.93
N PHE A 45 1.54 -3.67 15.07
CA PHE A 45 2.94 -4.09 15.10
C PHE A 45 3.04 -5.60 15.31
N THR A 46 3.90 -6.25 14.53
CA THR A 46 4.26 -7.66 14.75
C THR A 46 5.45 -7.77 15.71
N THR A 47 6.44 -6.90 15.56
CA THR A 47 7.63 -6.82 16.42
C THR A 47 8.14 -5.38 16.48
N TYR A 48 8.89 -5.07 17.55
CA TYR A 48 9.69 -3.86 17.65
C TYR A 48 10.81 -4.04 18.65
N GLU A 49 11.92 -3.34 18.44
CA GLU A 49 13.10 -3.35 19.28
C GLU A 49 13.72 -1.95 19.40
N ILE A 50 14.37 -1.69 20.54
CA ILE A 50 15.14 -0.46 20.74
C ILE A 50 16.54 -0.69 20.18
N THR A 51 16.92 0.06 19.16
CA THR A 51 18.24 -0.03 18.52
C THR A 51 19.22 1.04 19.04
N GLY A 52 18.71 2.08 19.72
CA GLY A 52 19.51 3.11 20.37
C GLY A 52 18.65 4.07 21.22
N PRO A 53 19.27 5.05 21.88
CA PRO A 53 18.54 6.09 22.63
C PRO A 53 17.59 6.86 21.72
N GLY A 54 16.29 6.81 21.99
CA GLY A 54 15.28 7.47 21.17
C GLY A 54 15.03 6.80 19.82
N GLU A 55 15.60 5.62 19.57
CA GLU A 55 15.53 4.94 18.28
C GLU A 55 14.91 3.54 18.41
N VAL A 56 13.97 3.25 17.53
CA VAL A 56 13.21 2.01 17.51
C VAL A 56 13.11 1.49 16.08
N ARG A 57 13.42 0.21 15.90
CA ARG A 57 13.09 -0.55 14.69
C ARG A 57 11.81 -1.36 14.93
N TYR A 58 10.84 -1.26 14.04
CA TYR A 58 9.56 -1.96 14.17
C TYR A 58 9.08 -2.55 12.85
N THR A 59 8.27 -3.60 12.95
CA THR A 59 7.61 -4.27 11.83
C THR A 59 6.09 -4.17 11.98
N THR A 60 5.38 -3.83 10.90
CA THR A 60 3.91 -3.74 10.87
C THR A 60 3.28 -4.88 10.07
N THR A 61 1.98 -5.11 10.26
CA THR A 61 1.19 -5.99 9.38
C THR A 61 0.72 -5.30 8.10
N GLY A 62 1.02 -4.01 7.94
CA GLY A 62 0.46 -3.13 6.90
C GLY A 62 -0.83 -2.42 7.30
N TRP A 63 -1.45 -2.79 8.43
CA TRP A 63 -2.62 -2.08 8.95
C TRP A 63 -2.23 -0.83 9.72
N ASP A 64 -2.77 0.31 9.29
CA ASP A 64 -2.76 1.56 10.03
C ASP A 64 -4.20 1.94 10.45
N ALA A 65 -4.38 2.63 11.57
CA ALA A 65 -5.68 3.08 12.07
C ALA A 65 -5.92 4.57 11.83
N GLY A 66 -4.89 5.32 11.41
CA GLY A 66 -5.03 6.68 10.91
C GLY A 66 -5.62 6.69 9.49
N THR A 67 -5.28 5.67 8.69
CA THR A 67 -5.91 5.40 7.39
C THR A 67 -6.59 4.04 7.45
N ALA A 68 -7.87 3.92 7.11
CA ALA A 68 -8.58 2.63 7.06
C ALA A 68 -8.13 1.75 5.87
N TRP A 69 -6.82 1.69 5.61
CA TRP A 69 -6.14 1.08 4.48
C TRP A 69 -5.07 0.10 4.98
N LYS A 70 -5.09 -1.11 4.45
CA LYS A 70 -4.02 -2.11 4.59
C LYS A 70 -3.03 -1.93 3.46
N GLY A 71 -1.81 -1.51 3.81
CA GLY A 71 -0.65 -1.42 2.90
C GLY A 71 0.22 -2.67 2.90
N LEU A 72 1.47 -2.52 2.44
CA LEU A 72 2.51 -3.53 2.63
C LEU A 72 2.85 -3.64 4.13
N PRO A 73 3.17 -4.83 4.66
CA PRO A 73 3.91 -4.96 5.91
C PRO A 73 5.20 -4.14 5.81
N GLU A 74 5.46 -3.27 6.77
CA GLU A 74 6.63 -2.37 6.70
C GLU A 74 7.62 -2.71 7.79
N ILE A 75 8.92 -2.63 7.47
CA ILE A 75 9.97 -2.53 8.47
C ILE A 75 10.47 -1.08 8.45
N ARG A 76 10.40 -0.42 9.60
CA ARG A 76 10.83 0.97 9.77
C ARG A 76 11.77 1.11 10.94
N THR A 77 12.78 1.95 10.75
CA THR A 77 13.59 2.49 11.85
C THR A 77 13.19 3.94 12.04
N VAL A 78 12.83 4.33 13.26
CA VAL A 78 12.44 5.69 13.62
C VAL A 78 13.25 6.17 14.82
N TRP A 79 13.69 7.41 14.78
CA TRP A 79 14.45 8.03 15.86
C TRP A 79 13.94 9.43 16.19
N VAL A 80 14.08 9.81 17.46
CA VAL A 80 13.82 11.17 17.93
C VAL A 80 14.85 12.13 17.35
N VAL A 81 14.37 13.29 16.90
CA VAL A 81 15.20 14.45 16.55
C VAL A 81 15.13 15.46 17.71
N GLY A 82 16.26 15.62 18.40
CA GLY A 82 16.38 16.45 19.61
C GLY A 82 16.60 15.61 20.86
N ASP A 83 16.34 16.21 22.02
CA ASP A 83 16.72 15.65 23.32
C ASP A 83 15.63 15.87 24.38
N GLU A 84 15.92 15.55 25.63
CA GLU A 84 14.99 15.70 26.74
C GLU A 84 14.42 17.13 26.93
N HIS A 85 15.05 18.15 26.35
CA HIS A 85 14.68 19.56 26.46
C HIS A 85 13.92 20.11 25.25
N GLY A 86 13.98 19.47 24.08
CA GLY A 86 13.23 19.95 22.92
C GLY A 86 13.55 19.27 21.60
N SER A 87 12.81 19.68 20.57
CA SER A 87 13.10 19.32 19.18
C SER A 87 14.16 20.27 18.62
N ILE A 88 15.02 19.77 17.73
CA ILE A 88 15.95 20.62 16.95
C ILE A 88 15.16 21.44 15.90
N HIS A 89 13.93 21.01 15.56
CA HIS A 89 13.00 21.69 14.67
C HIS A 89 11.68 21.98 15.40
N PRO A 90 11.64 22.99 16.30
CA PRO A 90 10.45 23.29 17.10
C PRO A 90 9.26 23.82 16.27
N ASP A 91 9.52 24.35 15.06
CA ASP A 91 8.51 24.91 14.17
C ASP A 91 7.87 23.87 13.22
N GLN A 92 8.21 22.58 13.36
CA GLN A 92 7.65 21.50 12.55
C GLN A 92 6.92 20.50 13.46
N ASP A 93 5.59 20.38 13.30
CA ASP A 93 4.75 19.46 14.09
C ASP A 93 5.18 17.99 13.99
N TRP A 94 5.79 17.59 12.86
CA TRP A 94 6.38 16.26 12.61
C TRP A 94 7.92 16.24 12.72
N GLY A 95 8.56 17.37 13.02
CA GLY A 95 10.02 17.51 13.05
C GLY A 95 10.70 16.91 14.28
N ALA A 96 9.93 16.28 15.18
CA ALA A 96 10.45 15.64 16.39
C ALA A 96 10.96 14.21 16.14
N VAL A 97 10.73 13.63 14.96
CA VAL A 97 11.23 12.30 14.57
C VAL A 97 11.72 12.29 13.13
N GLN A 98 12.62 11.37 12.82
CA GLN A 98 12.99 10.98 11.47
C GLN A 98 12.83 9.47 11.34
N SER A 99 12.58 8.99 10.12
CA SER A 99 12.44 7.56 9.88
C SER A 99 13.04 7.14 8.56
N TYR A 100 13.41 5.87 8.51
CA TYR A 100 13.82 5.14 7.32
C TYR A 100 12.92 3.91 7.20
N GLN A 101 12.47 3.62 5.98
CA GLN A 101 11.65 2.46 5.67
C GLN A 101 12.43 1.54 4.72
N GLU A 102 12.49 0.27 5.08
CA GLU A 102 13.02 -0.78 4.21
C GLU A 102 11.96 -1.18 3.17
N THR A 103 12.39 -1.55 1.96
CA THR A 103 11.49 -2.09 0.94
C THR A 103 10.97 -3.45 1.38
N ALA A 104 9.65 -3.59 1.49
CA ALA A 104 9.03 -4.86 1.80
C ALA A 104 9.01 -5.76 0.56
N TRP A 105 9.56 -6.97 0.70
CA TRP A 105 9.62 -7.98 -0.35
C TRP A 105 8.79 -9.20 0.04
N LEU A 106 7.76 -9.49 -0.74
CA LEU A 106 6.80 -10.57 -0.49
C LEU A 106 7.10 -11.80 -1.33
N ASP A 107 6.76 -12.97 -0.80
CA ASP A 107 6.75 -14.23 -1.56
C ASP A 107 5.56 -14.23 -2.55
N PRO A 108 5.78 -14.32 -3.87
CA PRO A 108 4.69 -14.35 -4.84
C PRO A 108 3.81 -15.61 -4.73
N THR A 109 4.26 -16.66 -4.03
CA THR A 109 3.48 -17.87 -3.79
C THR A 109 2.52 -17.75 -2.61
N GLN A 110 2.69 -16.73 -1.77
CA GLN A 110 1.80 -16.45 -0.65
C GLN A 110 0.72 -15.45 -1.08
N PRO A 111 -0.54 -15.65 -0.65
CA PRO A 111 -1.59 -14.68 -0.91
C PRO A 111 -1.28 -13.36 -0.21
N PHE A 112 -1.52 -12.26 -0.91
CA PHE A 112 -1.40 -10.91 -0.38
C PHE A 112 -2.64 -10.10 -0.74
N SER A 113 -2.97 -9.13 0.08
CA SER A 113 -4.12 -8.25 -0.14
C SER A 113 -3.81 -6.86 0.38
N MET A 114 -4.15 -5.85 -0.42
CA MET A 114 -3.99 -4.43 -0.13
C MET A 114 -5.32 -3.74 -0.41
N GLY A 115 -5.73 -2.79 0.43
CA GLY A 115 -7.03 -2.15 0.25
C GLY A 115 -7.59 -1.55 1.52
N THR A 116 -8.69 -0.82 1.36
CA THR A 116 -9.49 -0.37 2.51
C THR A 116 -10.37 -1.49 3.04
N SER A 117 -10.63 -1.48 4.34
CA SER A 117 -11.74 -2.24 4.91
C SER A 117 -12.32 -1.54 6.13
N SER A 118 -13.65 -1.50 6.25
CA SER A 118 -14.34 -1.04 7.46
C SER A 118 -14.27 -2.05 8.63
N GLU A 119 -13.96 -3.30 8.32
CA GLU A 119 -13.82 -4.44 9.24
C GLU A 119 -12.57 -5.19 8.79
N ALA A 120 -11.80 -5.83 9.69
CA ALA A 120 -10.63 -6.65 9.33
C ALA A 120 -11.03 -7.87 8.48
N ALA A 121 -11.38 -7.61 7.22
CA ALA A 121 -11.81 -8.55 6.20
C ALA A 121 -10.63 -8.83 5.27
N ASP A 122 -10.49 -10.09 4.89
CA ASP A 122 -9.47 -10.53 3.95
C ASP A 122 -10.16 -11.26 2.78
N PRO A 123 -10.10 -10.74 1.54
CA PRO A 123 -9.40 -9.52 1.14
C PRO A 123 -10.13 -8.23 1.60
N PRO A 124 -9.39 -7.12 1.81
CA PRO A 124 -9.99 -5.81 2.07
C PRO A 124 -10.86 -5.41 0.87
N LYS A 125 -12.05 -4.85 1.15
CA LYS A 125 -12.95 -4.32 0.11
C LYS A 125 -13.24 -2.86 0.40
N GLU A 126 -13.04 -2.01 -0.60
CA GLU A 126 -13.46 -0.62 -0.52
C GLU A 126 -14.97 -0.50 -0.55
N TRP A 127 -15.50 0.34 0.33
CA TRP A 127 -16.91 0.67 0.34
C TRP A 127 -17.18 1.69 -0.75
N GLY A 128 -17.69 1.21 -1.89
CA GLY A 128 -18.40 2.05 -2.86
C GLY A 128 -17.53 2.94 -3.75
N ARG A 129 -16.21 2.71 -3.84
CA ARG A 129 -15.35 3.30 -4.87
C ARG A 129 -15.25 2.38 -6.08
N TYR A 130 -15.33 2.96 -7.27
CA TYR A 130 -15.32 2.24 -8.54
C TYR A 130 -14.32 2.86 -9.52
N GLU A 131 -13.41 2.03 -9.99
CA GLU A 131 -12.35 2.41 -10.90
C GLU A 131 -12.58 1.85 -12.30
N GLN A 132 -12.03 2.54 -13.28
CA GLN A 132 -11.78 1.98 -14.59
C GLN A 132 -10.26 1.79 -14.77
N LEU A 133 -9.86 0.63 -15.27
CA LEU A 133 -8.47 0.41 -15.69
C LEU A 133 -8.16 1.31 -16.88
N TYR A 134 -7.24 2.25 -16.71
CA TYR A 134 -6.87 3.20 -17.75
C TYR A 134 -5.66 2.76 -18.55
N ASP A 135 -4.70 2.11 -17.90
CA ASP A 135 -3.51 1.58 -18.56
C ASP A 135 -2.97 0.40 -17.77
N ALA A 136 -2.54 -0.64 -18.49
CA ALA A 136 -1.81 -1.77 -17.92
C ALA A 136 -0.67 -2.14 -18.87
N ARG A 137 0.56 -2.25 -18.34
CA ARG A 137 1.76 -2.53 -19.14
C ARG A 137 2.70 -3.49 -18.45
N ILE A 138 3.39 -4.28 -19.25
CA ILE A 138 4.52 -5.08 -18.81
C ILE A 138 5.77 -4.19 -18.82
N ASP A 139 6.37 -4.03 -17.65
CA ASP A 139 7.65 -3.35 -17.46
C ASP A 139 8.81 -4.35 -17.55
N ALA A 140 10.04 -3.83 -17.56
CA ALA A 140 11.23 -4.68 -17.50
C ALA A 140 11.28 -5.54 -16.22
N ASP A 141 10.75 -5.01 -15.12
CA ASP A 141 10.80 -5.56 -13.77
C ASP A 141 9.42 -5.98 -13.24
N GLY A 142 8.33 -5.83 -14.00
CA GLY A 142 7.02 -6.25 -13.51
C GLY A 142 5.82 -5.70 -14.30
N LEU A 143 4.82 -5.17 -13.60
CA LEU A 143 3.57 -4.65 -14.17
C LEU A 143 3.28 -3.26 -13.63
N SER A 144 2.82 -2.37 -14.51
CA SER A 144 2.33 -1.03 -14.15
C SER A 144 0.84 -0.94 -14.45
N PHE A 145 0.08 -0.31 -13.56
CA PHE A 145 -1.35 -0.03 -13.70
C PHE A 145 -1.66 1.42 -13.38
N SER A 146 -2.61 2.01 -14.09
CA SER A 146 -3.21 3.31 -13.74
C SER A 146 -4.71 3.28 -13.92
N PHE A 147 -5.39 4.14 -13.16
CA PHE A 147 -6.85 4.12 -13.07
C PHE A 147 -7.45 5.52 -13.23
N ILE A 148 -8.69 5.54 -13.69
CA ILE A 148 -9.54 6.73 -13.81
C ILE A 148 -10.90 6.45 -13.17
N PRO A 149 -11.77 7.44 -12.94
CA PRO A 149 -13.10 7.20 -12.44
C PRO A 149 -13.88 6.28 -13.38
N ASN A 150 -14.82 5.53 -12.82
CA ASN A 150 -15.79 4.79 -13.60
C ASN A 150 -16.92 5.74 -14.05
N GLY A 151 -17.05 5.96 -15.36
CA GLY A 151 -18.02 6.86 -16.00
C GLY A 151 -19.42 6.28 -16.20
N ASP A 152 -19.70 5.06 -15.75
CA ASP A 152 -20.93 4.31 -16.07
C ASP A 152 -22.17 4.88 -15.36
N SER A 153 -21.97 5.61 -14.26
CA SER A 153 -23.03 6.40 -13.62
C SER A 153 -22.45 7.59 -12.86
N PRO A 154 -23.25 8.66 -12.60
CA PRO A 154 -22.84 9.76 -11.74
C PRO A 154 -22.40 9.31 -10.34
N GLU A 155 -23.05 8.29 -9.77
CA GLU A 155 -22.69 7.72 -8.47
C GLU A 155 -21.27 7.14 -8.48
N LYS A 156 -20.92 6.37 -9.52
CA LYS A 156 -19.60 5.77 -9.65
C LYS A 156 -18.51 6.82 -9.89
N VAL A 157 -18.78 7.84 -10.70
CA VAL A 157 -17.84 8.96 -10.90
C VAL A 157 -17.61 9.72 -9.59
N VAL A 158 -18.68 10.08 -8.88
CA VAL A 158 -18.59 10.84 -7.62
C VAL A 158 -17.88 10.04 -6.52
N SER A 159 -17.96 8.70 -6.55
CA SER A 159 -17.18 7.85 -5.63
C SER A 159 -15.67 8.03 -5.76
N PHE A 160 -15.20 8.45 -6.92
CA PHE A 160 -13.80 8.72 -7.20
C PHE A 160 -13.48 10.17 -6.79
N PHE A 161 -13.38 10.43 -5.49
CA PHE A 161 -13.08 11.77 -4.97
C PHE A 161 -11.56 12.05 -4.96
N PRO A 162 -11.05 13.02 -5.76
CA PRO A 162 -9.60 13.22 -5.93
C PRO A 162 -8.80 13.43 -4.64
N ALA A 163 -9.34 14.17 -3.68
CA ALA A 163 -8.61 14.52 -2.45
C ALA A 163 -8.33 13.33 -1.50
N VAL A 164 -8.88 12.15 -1.80
CA VAL A 164 -8.61 10.90 -1.06
C VAL A 164 -8.29 9.74 -2.01
N THR A 165 -7.87 10.05 -3.23
CA THR A 165 -7.67 9.02 -4.26
C THR A 165 -6.50 8.09 -3.96
N THR A 166 -6.85 6.83 -3.77
CA THR A 166 -5.93 5.69 -3.63
C THR A 166 -6.10 4.75 -4.83
N ILE A 167 -5.20 3.78 -4.94
CA ILE A 167 -5.31 2.67 -5.89
C ILE A 167 -6.50 1.77 -5.52
N PRO A 168 -7.11 1.02 -6.46
CA PRO A 168 -8.16 0.08 -6.11
C PRO A 168 -7.64 -0.99 -5.13
N PRO A 169 -8.48 -1.51 -4.23
CA PRO A 169 -8.16 -2.71 -3.48
C PRO A 169 -7.81 -3.85 -4.42
N PHE A 170 -6.82 -4.65 -4.05
CA PHE A 170 -6.47 -5.82 -4.83
C PHE A 170 -5.98 -6.97 -3.95
N SER A 171 -6.01 -8.17 -4.53
CA SER A 171 -5.40 -9.35 -3.95
C SER A 171 -4.55 -10.10 -4.96
N THR A 172 -3.63 -10.90 -4.45
CA THR A 172 -2.80 -11.83 -5.23
C THR A 172 -3.09 -13.27 -4.87
N ALA A 173 -2.99 -14.15 -5.86
CA ALA A 173 -3.06 -15.59 -5.67
C ALA A 173 -2.05 -16.28 -6.58
N PHE A 174 -1.63 -17.49 -6.20
CA PHE A 174 -0.69 -18.28 -6.97
C PHE A 174 -1.19 -19.71 -7.15
N ASP A 175 -1.26 -20.16 -8.40
CA ASP A 175 -1.47 -21.56 -8.76
C ASP A 175 -0.10 -22.23 -9.01
N PRO A 176 0.30 -23.22 -8.19
CA PRO A 176 1.58 -23.89 -8.33
C PRO A 176 1.67 -24.81 -9.56
N GLU A 177 0.54 -25.33 -10.09
CA GLU A 177 0.57 -26.25 -11.23
C GLU A 177 0.96 -25.51 -12.52
N GLY A 178 0.32 -24.38 -12.78
CA GLY A 178 0.62 -23.51 -13.92
C GLY A 178 1.67 -22.43 -13.66
N ARG A 179 2.11 -22.27 -12.40
CA ARG A 179 2.87 -21.10 -11.92
C ARG A 179 2.18 -19.77 -12.23
N ILE A 180 0.85 -19.75 -12.15
CA ILE A 180 0.04 -18.60 -12.51
C ILE A 180 -0.07 -17.69 -11.29
N PHE A 181 0.48 -16.50 -11.40
CA PHE A 181 0.26 -15.40 -10.47
C PHE A 181 -0.89 -14.55 -10.97
N THR A 182 -1.89 -14.41 -10.12
CA THR A 182 -3.14 -13.71 -10.40
C THR A 182 -3.22 -12.48 -9.52
N ILE A 183 -3.54 -11.33 -10.11
CA ILE A 183 -3.89 -10.09 -9.44
C ILE A 183 -5.37 -9.83 -9.69
N ARG A 184 -6.16 -9.69 -8.64
CA ARG A 184 -7.57 -9.29 -8.75
C ARG A 184 -7.72 -7.86 -8.25
N LEU A 185 -8.13 -6.97 -9.14
CA LEU A 185 -8.43 -5.56 -8.87
C LEU A 185 -9.93 -5.45 -8.62
N TYR A 186 -10.31 -5.18 -7.37
CA TYR A 186 -11.71 -5.14 -6.96
C TYR A 186 -12.40 -3.87 -7.46
N ASN A 187 -13.70 -3.98 -7.78
CA ASN A 187 -14.54 -2.87 -8.26
C ASN A 187 -13.94 -2.10 -9.45
N THR A 188 -13.09 -2.77 -10.22
CA THR A 188 -12.41 -2.20 -11.37
C THR A 188 -13.04 -2.77 -12.64
N CYS A 189 -13.37 -1.91 -13.60
CA CYS A 189 -13.88 -2.33 -14.90
C CYS A 189 -12.90 -2.09 -16.04
N LEU A 190 -13.15 -2.75 -17.18
CA LEU A 190 -12.47 -2.52 -18.45
C LEU A 190 -13.21 -1.55 -19.37
N GLU A 191 -14.49 -1.29 -19.14
CA GLU A 191 -15.27 -0.31 -19.90
C GLU A 191 -15.86 0.73 -18.94
N SER A 192 -15.56 2.00 -19.21
CA SER A 192 -15.94 3.09 -18.32
C SER A 192 -17.40 3.53 -18.46
N GLY A 193 -18.15 3.05 -19.44
CA GLY A 193 -19.43 3.66 -19.83
C GLY A 193 -19.27 5.12 -20.28
N SER A 194 -20.38 5.88 -20.28
CA SER A 194 -20.43 7.29 -20.65
C SER A 194 -21.02 8.14 -19.54
N THR A 195 -20.45 9.32 -19.33
CA THR A 195 -20.95 10.30 -18.38
C THR A 195 -22.23 10.98 -18.90
N GLU A 196 -23.34 10.85 -18.16
CA GLU A 196 -24.51 11.71 -18.39
C GLU A 196 -24.16 13.17 -18.02
N ALA A 197 -24.74 14.15 -18.71
CA ALA A 197 -24.21 15.51 -18.92
C ALA A 197 -23.98 16.46 -17.71
N ASP A 198 -23.88 15.97 -16.47
CA ASP A 198 -23.67 16.77 -15.24
C ASP A 198 -22.44 16.33 -14.40
N VAL A 199 -21.60 15.42 -14.90
CA VAL A 199 -20.39 14.94 -14.19
C VAL A 199 -19.12 15.71 -14.54
N ASP A 200 -19.16 16.61 -15.52
CA ASP A 200 -18.03 17.47 -15.94
C ASP A 200 -17.47 18.30 -14.77
N GLU A 201 -18.33 18.75 -13.84
CA GLU A 201 -17.90 19.49 -12.65
C GLU A 201 -17.02 18.66 -11.70
N TRP A 202 -17.12 17.33 -11.73
CA TRP A 202 -16.32 16.40 -10.94
C TRP A 202 -15.06 15.93 -11.64
N LEU A 203 -15.01 16.04 -12.97
CA LEU A 203 -13.87 15.60 -13.76
C LEU A 203 -12.71 16.59 -13.75
N GLY A 204 -12.96 17.87 -13.45
CA GLY A 204 -11.94 18.86 -13.05
C GLY A 204 -10.67 18.92 -13.92
N ASP A 205 -9.69 18.08 -13.61
CA ASP A 205 -8.38 17.99 -14.27
C ASP A 205 -8.28 16.89 -15.35
N TYR A 206 -9.32 16.10 -15.56
CA TYR A 206 -9.38 15.08 -16.61
C TYR A 206 -9.65 15.66 -18.00
N PRO A 207 -9.18 15.01 -19.07
CA PRO A 207 -9.51 15.41 -20.43
C PRO A 207 -11.02 15.44 -20.68
N GLU A 208 -11.51 16.44 -21.43
CA GLU A 208 -12.93 16.57 -21.82
C GLU A 208 -13.43 15.34 -22.61
N ASP A 209 -12.52 14.61 -23.27
CA ASP A 209 -12.80 13.41 -24.06
C ASP A 209 -12.44 12.10 -23.32
N LEU A 210 -12.35 12.14 -21.98
CA LEU A 210 -12.02 10.95 -21.20
C LEU A 210 -13.01 9.80 -21.42
N TYR A 211 -14.30 10.10 -21.61
CA TYR A 211 -15.35 9.08 -21.73
C TYR A 211 -16.08 9.13 -23.09
N PRO A 212 -16.52 7.96 -23.60
CA PRO A 212 -16.27 6.62 -23.07
C PRO A 212 -14.84 6.13 -23.33
N TYR A 213 -14.29 5.37 -22.38
CA TYR A 213 -13.00 4.71 -22.47
C TYR A 213 -13.16 3.19 -22.34
N SER A 214 -12.34 2.44 -23.08
CA SER A 214 -12.29 0.98 -23.00
C SER A 214 -10.84 0.51 -23.04
N PHE A 215 -10.48 -0.29 -22.04
CA PHE A 215 -9.21 -1.01 -22.02
C PHE A 215 -9.41 -2.41 -22.61
N PRO A 216 -8.61 -2.82 -23.60
CA PRO A 216 -8.82 -4.10 -24.29
C PRO A 216 -8.51 -5.29 -23.38
N ALA A 217 -9.46 -6.22 -23.26
CA ALA A 217 -9.19 -7.53 -22.67
C ALA A 217 -8.28 -8.38 -23.57
N GLY A 218 -7.51 -9.30 -22.96
CA GLY A 218 -6.61 -10.21 -23.65
C GLY A 218 -5.15 -10.04 -23.24
N SER A 219 -4.24 -10.40 -24.14
CA SER A 219 -2.80 -10.34 -23.87
C SER A 219 -2.30 -8.90 -23.75
N LEU A 220 -1.45 -8.63 -22.76
CA LEU A 220 -0.71 -7.36 -22.62
C LEU A 220 0.56 -7.30 -23.49
N GLY A 221 0.76 -8.28 -24.37
CA GLY A 221 1.87 -8.31 -25.30
C GLY A 221 3.01 -9.20 -24.83
N ARG A 222 4.24 -8.68 -24.92
CA ARG A 222 5.46 -9.50 -24.85
C ARG A 222 5.88 -9.80 -23.41
N ASP A 223 6.26 -11.05 -23.18
CA ASP A 223 6.95 -11.52 -21.98
C ASP A 223 8.10 -10.59 -21.52
N SER A 224 8.30 -10.53 -20.21
CA SER A 224 9.44 -9.89 -19.56
C SER A 224 10.40 -10.92 -18.98
N HIS A 225 11.40 -10.41 -18.26
CA HIS A 225 12.36 -11.22 -17.52
C HIS A 225 11.70 -12.06 -16.40
N PHE A 226 10.59 -11.55 -15.86
CA PHE A 226 9.90 -12.13 -14.70
C PHE A 226 8.57 -12.79 -15.06
N LEU A 227 7.90 -12.31 -16.12
CA LEU A 227 6.50 -12.63 -16.43
C LEU A 227 6.34 -13.12 -17.86
N LYS A 228 5.48 -14.12 -18.05
CA LYS A 228 5.07 -14.64 -19.36
C LYS A 228 3.56 -14.69 -19.49
N ASP A 229 3.09 -14.66 -20.73
CA ASP A 229 1.67 -14.88 -21.07
C ASP A 229 0.71 -14.00 -20.24
N VAL A 230 1.08 -12.73 -20.04
CA VAL A 230 0.27 -11.82 -19.23
C VAL A 230 -1.04 -11.50 -19.95
N THR A 231 -2.15 -11.71 -19.25
CA THR A 231 -3.50 -11.46 -19.75
C THR A 231 -4.32 -10.64 -18.77
N VAL A 232 -5.21 -9.81 -19.30
CA VAL A 232 -6.20 -9.03 -18.55
C VAL A 232 -7.60 -9.45 -18.98
N ALA A 233 -8.50 -9.65 -18.02
CA ALA A 233 -9.89 -9.99 -18.29
C ALA A 233 -10.82 -9.31 -17.27
N GLN A 234 -12.07 -9.08 -17.69
CA GLN A 234 -13.16 -8.75 -16.77
C GLN A 234 -13.69 -10.04 -16.14
N ASP A 235 -13.86 -10.06 -14.83
CA ASP A 235 -14.53 -11.13 -14.08
C ASP A 235 -15.56 -10.53 -13.12
N GLY A 236 -16.83 -10.51 -13.55
CA GLY A 236 -17.88 -9.81 -12.83
C GLY A 236 -17.59 -8.30 -12.76
N GLU A 237 -17.54 -7.75 -11.55
CA GLU A 237 -17.25 -6.32 -11.29
C GLU A 237 -15.75 -6.04 -11.14
N ASP A 238 -14.90 -7.07 -11.25
CA ASP A 238 -13.46 -6.97 -11.01
C ASP A 238 -12.67 -7.12 -12.32
N VAL A 239 -11.47 -6.53 -12.35
CA VAL A 239 -10.46 -6.86 -13.34
C VAL A 239 -9.51 -7.90 -12.77
N VAL A 240 -9.24 -8.96 -13.55
CA VAL A 240 -8.28 -9.99 -13.22
C VAL A 240 -7.12 -9.95 -14.21
N VAL A 241 -5.91 -9.89 -13.66
CA VAL A 241 -4.65 -9.96 -14.41
C VAL A 241 -3.94 -11.25 -14.05
N SER A 242 -3.61 -12.06 -15.04
CA SER A 242 -2.94 -13.35 -14.84
C SER A 242 -1.62 -13.37 -15.59
N ALA A 243 -0.56 -13.87 -14.96
CA ALA A 243 0.76 -14.02 -15.55
C ALA A 243 1.40 -15.34 -15.12
N VAL A 244 2.14 -15.99 -16.02
CA VAL A 244 2.99 -17.12 -15.66
C VAL A 244 4.32 -16.58 -15.11
N LEU A 245 4.65 -16.91 -13.86
CA LEU A 245 5.91 -16.51 -13.25
C LEU A 245 7.07 -17.35 -13.77
N THR A 246 8.12 -16.68 -14.24
CA THR A 246 9.40 -17.34 -14.52
C THR A 246 10.10 -17.77 -13.22
N ASP A 247 11.15 -18.59 -13.33
CA ASP A 247 12.00 -18.97 -12.20
C ASP A 247 12.77 -17.81 -11.57
N ARG A 248 12.79 -16.66 -12.23
CA ARG A 248 13.50 -15.45 -11.79
C ARG A 248 12.66 -14.58 -10.86
N ALA A 249 11.34 -14.73 -10.86
CA ALA A 249 10.43 -13.96 -10.01
C ALA A 249 10.47 -14.49 -8.56
N TRP A 250 11.47 -14.05 -7.79
CA TRP A 250 11.74 -14.56 -6.45
C TRP A 250 10.90 -13.84 -5.38
N ARG A 251 10.92 -12.51 -5.39
CA ARG A 251 10.10 -11.67 -4.51
C ARG A 251 9.39 -10.60 -5.33
N PHE A 252 8.29 -10.09 -4.81
CA PHE A 252 7.65 -8.91 -5.36
C PHE A 252 7.41 -7.83 -4.31
N THR A 253 7.32 -6.59 -4.76
CA THR A 253 6.89 -5.44 -3.96
C THR A 253 5.83 -4.65 -4.72
N VAL A 254 5.20 -3.70 -4.03
CA VAL A 254 4.15 -2.85 -4.58
C VAL A 254 4.57 -1.40 -4.40
N GLU A 255 4.69 -0.68 -5.51
CA GLU A 255 4.98 0.76 -5.50
C GLU A 255 3.70 1.51 -5.86
N THR A 256 3.21 2.38 -4.99
CA THR A 256 2.05 3.23 -5.28
C THR A 256 2.49 4.63 -5.69
N SER A 257 1.74 5.24 -6.60
CA SER A 257 2.01 6.57 -7.11
C SER A 257 0.69 7.22 -7.56
N ASN A 258 0.70 8.53 -7.74
CA ASN A 258 -0.42 9.25 -8.32
C ASN A 258 0.07 10.19 -9.42
N LEU A 259 -0.48 10.04 -10.63
CA LEU A 259 -0.21 10.90 -11.77
C LEU A 259 -1.26 12.02 -11.81
N GLY A 260 -0.88 13.23 -12.20
CA GLY A 260 -1.86 14.30 -12.44
C GLY A 260 -2.51 14.89 -11.18
N ARG A 261 -1.75 15.13 -10.10
CA ARG A 261 -2.18 15.86 -8.88
C ARG A 261 -3.36 15.20 -8.16
N ASP A 262 -3.18 13.96 -7.75
CA ASP A 262 -4.16 13.15 -7.01
C ASP A 262 -5.30 12.59 -7.85
N ASN A 263 -5.32 12.83 -9.16
CA ASN A 263 -6.38 12.32 -10.02
C ASN A 263 -6.11 10.90 -10.52
N ILE A 264 -4.91 10.53 -10.95
CA ILE A 264 -4.68 9.23 -11.63
C ILE A 264 -3.88 8.31 -10.71
N PRO A 265 -4.52 7.55 -9.80
CA PRO A 265 -3.82 6.62 -8.95
C PRO A 265 -3.22 5.53 -9.84
N SER A 266 -2.05 5.07 -9.43
CA SER A 266 -1.28 4.07 -10.15
C SER A 266 -0.53 3.22 -9.16
N PHE A 267 -0.29 1.96 -9.53
CA PHE A 267 0.69 1.17 -8.81
C PHE A 267 1.45 0.26 -9.75
N ARG A 268 2.60 -0.19 -9.26
CA ARG A 268 3.46 -1.15 -9.92
C ARG A 268 3.61 -2.37 -9.02
N ILE A 269 3.55 -3.55 -9.64
CA ILE A 269 4.09 -4.76 -9.03
C ILE A 269 5.48 -4.94 -9.60
N VAL A 270 6.49 -4.90 -8.74
CA VAL A 270 7.90 -5.00 -9.11
C VAL A 270 8.45 -6.31 -8.58
N PHE A 271 9.07 -7.10 -9.44
CA PHE A 271 9.73 -8.35 -9.10
C PHE A 271 11.23 -8.16 -9.00
N ARG A 272 11.87 -8.97 -8.16
CA ARG A 272 13.33 -9.14 -8.14
C ARG A 272 13.73 -10.59 -8.18
N GLU A 273 14.97 -10.81 -8.60
CA GLU A 273 15.64 -12.11 -8.51
C GLU A 273 16.06 -12.40 -7.07
N TYR A 274 16.43 -13.67 -6.84
CA TYR A 274 17.13 -14.06 -5.63
C TYR A 274 18.43 -13.26 -5.50
N ASP A 275 18.59 -12.57 -4.39
CA ASP A 275 19.80 -11.85 -4.03
C ASP A 275 20.42 -12.50 -2.80
N TRP A 276 21.62 -13.04 -2.95
CA TRP A 276 22.28 -13.77 -1.87
C TRP A 276 22.73 -12.87 -0.72
N GLU A 277 22.90 -11.56 -0.93
CA GLU A 277 23.27 -10.62 0.13
C GLU A 277 22.06 -10.28 0.99
N ILE A 278 20.88 -10.17 0.36
CA ILE A 278 19.63 -9.79 1.03
C ILE A 278 18.91 -11.03 1.59
N ASP A 279 18.83 -12.11 0.82
CA ASP A 279 17.95 -13.26 1.13
C ASP A 279 18.62 -14.35 1.99
N LYS A 280 19.93 -14.26 2.26
CA LYS A 280 20.61 -15.21 3.16
C LYS A 280 20.32 -14.95 4.64
N GLU A 281 20.02 -13.71 5.01
CA GLU A 281 19.74 -13.33 6.40
C GLU A 281 18.34 -13.76 6.86
N GLU A 282 17.42 -14.07 5.93
CA GLU A 282 16.05 -14.51 6.26
C GLU A 282 15.92 -16.02 6.59
N VAL A 283 16.99 -16.82 6.42
CA VAL A 283 16.96 -18.29 6.59
C VAL A 283 17.71 -18.76 7.86
N SER A 284 18.14 -17.85 8.74
CA SER A 284 18.85 -18.17 9.99
C SER A 284 18.00 -18.03 11.24
#